data_AF-A0A9D5HUT1-F1
#
_entry.id   AF-A0A9D5HUT1-F1
#
_cell.length_a   1.000
_cell.length_b   1.000
_cell.length_c   1.000
_cell.angle_alpha   90.00
_cell.angle_beta   90.00
_cell.angle_gamma   90.00
#
_symmetry.space_group_name_H-M   'P 1'
#
loop_
_entity.id
_entity.type
_entity.pdbx_description
1 polymer ?
#
loop_
_entity_poly.entity_id
_entity_poly.type
_entity_poly.pdbx_seq_one_letter_code
_entity_poly.pdbx_strand_id
1 'polypeptide(L)'
;MNPLISAASVIAAGLAVGLASIGPGVGQGTAAGQAVEGIARQPEAEGKIRDNRKQRILNTIRNSEELRKKTIEQLERARDRLRKVEIETDEYRINGYSEIEREKANLINATYESLERLENYKNETLHFEQQRAINKVRQRVFQEALQGALGTLNSCLNSDLHFRTISANIAILGAMEEIID
;
A
#
# COMPACT_ATOMS: atom_id res chain seq x y z
N MET A 1 -16.96 -10.03 15.30
CA MET A 1 -17.27 -9.46 16.63
C MET A 1 -16.72 -10.36 17.72
N ASN A 2 -16.09 -9.81 18.76
CA ASN A 2 -15.60 -10.60 19.90
C ASN A 2 -16.77 -11.24 20.67
N PRO A 3 -16.73 -12.55 20.99
CA PRO A 3 -17.84 -13.26 21.64
C PRO A 3 -18.21 -12.67 23.01
N LEU A 4 -17.23 -12.16 23.75
CA LEU A 4 -17.43 -11.50 25.04
C LEU A 4 -18.29 -10.22 24.94
N ILE A 5 -18.06 -9.41 23.89
CA ILE A 5 -18.82 -8.17 23.65
C ILE A 5 -20.28 -8.51 23.33
N SER A 6 -20.49 -9.58 22.55
CA SER A 6 -21.83 -10.04 22.20
C SER A 6 -22.61 -10.48 23.45
N ALA A 7 -22.01 -11.30 24.32
CA ALA A 7 -22.64 -11.75 25.56
C ALA A 7 -22.98 -10.59 26.52
N ALA A 8 -22.04 -9.66 26.73
CA ALA A 8 -22.26 -8.50 27.59
C ALA A 8 -23.40 -7.60 27.08
N SER A 9 -23.50 -7.43 25.75
CA SER A 9 -24.54 -6.60 25.14
C SER A 9 -25.96 -7.15 25.36
N VAL A 10 -26.14 -8.47 25.29
CA VAL A 10 -27.45 -9.12 25.50
C VAL A 10 -27.90 -8.99 26.96
N ILE A 11 -26.99 -9.18 27.91
CA ILE A 11 -27.30 -9.04 29.35
C ILE A 11 -27.66 -7.59 29.69
N ALA A 12 -26.89 -6.62 29.19
CA ALA A 12 -27.16 -5.21 29.41
C ALA A 12 -28.52 -4.78 28.83
N ALA A 13 -28.87 -5.25 27.63
CA ALA A 13 -30.15 -4.99 27.00
C ALA A 13 -31.33 -5.55 27.82
N GLY A 14 -31.22 -6.79 28.32
CA GLY A 14 -32.27 -7.41 29.14
C GLY A 14 -32.53 -6.65 30.45
N LEU A 15 -31.47 -6.25 31.15
CA LEU A 15 -31.57 -5.47 32.38
C LEU A 15 -32.17 -4.08 32.15
N ALA A 16 -31.77 -3.39 31.08
CA ALA A 16 -32.29 -2.08 30.73
C ALA A 16 -33.80 -2.13 30.44
N VAL A 17 -34.26 -3.10 29.66
CA VAL A 17 -35.69 -3.28 29.33
C VAL A 17 -36.50 -3.63 30.58
N GLY A 18 -35.99 -4.54 31.42
CA GLY A 18 -36.66 -4.95 32.65
C GLY A 18 -36.88 -3.77 33.60
N LEU A 19 -35.83 -3.00 33.88
CA LEU A 19 -35.91 -1.85 34.80
C LEU A 19 -36.75 -0.70 34.24
N ALA A 20 -36.70 -0.46 32.93
CA ALA A 20 -37.50 0.60 32.28
C ALA A 20 -39.02 0.36 32.38
N SER A 21 -39.46 -0.89 32.54
CA SER A 21 -40.89 -1.23 32.65
C SER A 21 -41.54 -0.84 33.98
N ILE A 22 -40.73 -0.62 35.03
CA ILE A 22 -41.22 -0.34 36.39
C ILE A 22 -41.89 1.04 36.46
N GLY A 23 -41.30 2.05 35.84
CA GLY A 23 -41.79 3.44 35.88
C GLY A 23 -43.23 3.59 35.38
N PRO A 24 -43.58 3.08 34.17
CA PRO A 24 -44.95 3.09 33.67
C PRO A 24 -45.93 2.33 34.57
N GLY A 25 -45.52 1.16 35.10
CA GLY A 25 -46.36 0.34 35.99
C GLY A 25 -46.73 1.07 37.28
N VAL A 26 -45.73 1.67 37.94
CA VAL A 26 -45.94 2.49 39.14
C VAL A 26 -46.81 3.71 38.83
N GLY A 27 -46.51 4.45 37.77
CA GLY A 27 -47.26 5.65 37.39
C GLY A 27 -48.73 5.39 37.07
N GLN A 28 -49.05 4.28 36.41
CA GLN A 28 -50.43 3.86 36.13
C GLN A 28 -51.15 3.41 37.41
N GLY A 29 -50.48 2.67 38.29
CA GLY A 29 -51.04 2.21 39.57
C GLY A 29 -51.39 3.36 40.52
N THR A 30 -50.48 4.33 40.69
CA THR A 30 -50.74 5.51 41.54
C THR A 30 -51.88 6.37 40.98
N ALA A 31 -51.94 6.56 39.66
CA ALA A 31 -53.05 7.28 39.02
C ALA A 31 -54.39 6.55 39.22
N ALA A 32 -54.40 5.22 39.20
CA ALA A 32 -55.59 4.43 39.48
C ALA A 32 -56.06 4.57 40.94
N GLY A 33 -55.14 4.50 41.91
CA GLY A 33 -55.44 4.67 43.33
C GLY A 33 -56.02 6.05 43.66
N GLN A 34 -55.38 7.12 43.18
CA GLN A 34 -55.87 8.49 43.40
C GLN A 34 -57.23 8.75 42.74
N ALA A 35 -57.52 8.12 41.59
CA ALA A 35 -58.81 8.22 40.95
C ALA A 35 -59.92 7.55 41.77
N VAL A 36 -59.66 6.35 42.32
CA VAL A 36 -60.61 5.64 43.19
C VAL A 36 -60.88 6.44 44.47
N GLU A 37 -59.83 6.98 45.09
CA GLU A 37 -59.96 7.79 46.30
C GLU A 37 -60.73 9.10 46.04
N GLY A 38 -60.50 9.74 44.90
CA GLY A 38 -61.25 10.94 44.48
C GLY A 38 -62.74 10.66 44.25
N ILE A 39 -63.08 9.53 43.62
CA ILE A 39 -64.47 9.09 43.41
C ILE A 39 -65.16 8.82 44.76
N ALA A 40 -64.47 8.19 45.71
CA ALA A 40 -65.02 7.91 47.04
C ALA A 40 -65.32 9.19 47.85
N ARG A 41 -64.55 10.27 47.65
CA ARG A 41 -64.76 11.56 48.34
C ARG A 41 -65.81 12.46 47.67
N GLN A 42 -65.94 12.40 46.35
CA GLN A 42 -66.93 13.17 45.58
C GLN A 42 -67.55 12.30 44.47
N PRO A 43 -68.61 11.53 44.80
CA PRO A 43 -69.26 10.64 43.84
C PRO A 43 -69.91 11.39 42.67
N GLU A 44 -70.37 12.62 42.89
CA GLU A 44 -70.94 13.49 41.84
C GLU A 44 -69.92 13.83 40.73
N ALA A 45 -68.62 13.76 41.02
CA ALA A 45 -67.54 14.04 40.07
C ALA A 45 -66.99 12.79 39.36
N GLU A 46 -67.56 11.61 39.62
CA GLU A 46 -67.06 10.31 39.16
C GLU A 46 -66.79 10.25 37.66
N GLY A 47 -67.75 10.73 36.85
CA GLY A 47 -67.60 10.76 35.39
C GLY A 47 -66.37 11.55 34.94
N LYS A 48 -66.16 12.74 35.52
CA LYS A 48 -65.04 13.62 35.19
C LYS A 48 -63.70 13.02 35.62
N ILE A 49 -63.64 12.37 36.79
CA ILE A 49 -62.43 11.71 37.29
C ILE A 49 -62.07 10.49 36.42
N ARG A 50 -63.07 9.68 36.05
CA ARG A 50 -62.88 8.49 35.21
C ARG A 50 -62.38 8.86 33.81
N ASP A 51 -62.95 9.90 33.21
CA ASP A 51 -62.55 10.37 31.88
C ASP A 51 -61.14 10.97 31.88
N ASN A 52 -60.78 11.74 32.92
CA ASN A 52 -59.43 12.28 33.07
C ASN A 52 -58.39 11.16 33.23
N ARG A 53 -58.71 10.11 34.00
CA ARG A 53 -57.87 8.91 34.12
C ARG A 53 -57.72 8.19 32.78
N LYS A 54 -58.82 7.95 32.07
CA LYS A 54 -58.82 7.31 30.75
C LYS A 54 -57.92 8.09 29.79
N GLN A 55 -58.05 9.41 29.76
CA GLN A 55 -57.23 10.28 28.91
C GLN A 55 -55.75 10.21 29.28
N ARG A 56 -55.43 10.20 30.57
CA ARG A 56 -54.05 10.12 31.07
C ARG A 56 -53.39 8.77 30.72
N ILE A 57 -54.12 7.66 30.85
CA ILE A 57 -53.64 6.33 30.43
C ILE A 57 -53.42 6.28 28.91
N LEU A 58 -54.39 6.77 28.13
CA LEU A 58 -54.29 6.83 26.67
C LEU A 58 -53.09 7.67 26.21
N ASN A 59 -52.86 8.82 26.84
CA ASN A 59 -51.72 9.68 26.53
C ASN A 59 -50.39 8.99 26.84
N THR A 60 -50.28 8.28 27.96
CA THR A 60 -49.06 7.52 28.31
C THR A 60 -48.80 6.39 27.32
N ILE A 61 -49.83 5.62 26.94
CA ILE A 61 -49.70 4.54 25.94
C ILE A 61 -49.22 5.11 24.61
N ARG A 62 -49.90 6.15 24.10
CA ARG A 62 -49.54 6.80 22.83
C ARG A 62 -48.11 7.32 22.85
N ASN A 63 -47.70 8.00 23.93
CA ASN A 63 -46.34 8.50 24.07
C ASN A 63 -45.30 7.36 24.05
N SER A 64 -45.59 6.26 24.75
CA SER A 64 -44.70 5.09 24.77
C SER A 64 -44.59 4.39 23.40
N GLU A 65 -45.70 4.29 22.65
CA GLU A 65 -45.71 3.72 21.29
C GLU A 65 -44.95 4.60 20.31
N GLU A 66 -45.11 5.92 20.41
CA GLU A 66 -44.40 6.88 19.57
C GLU A 66 -42.90 6.87 19.84
N LEU A 67 -42.50 6.80 21.12
CA LEU A 67 -41.09 6.64 21.51
C LEU A 67 -40.53 5.31 20.97
N ARG A 68 -41.27 4.20 21.11
CA ARG A 68 -40.86 2.89 20.58
C ARG A 68 -40.64 2.94 19.07
N LYS A 69 -41.56 3.56 18.33
CA LYS A 69 -41.47 3.72 16.88
C LYS A 69 -40.23 4.52 16.48
N LYS A 70 -39.98 5.67 17.13
CA LYS A 70 -38.79 6.50 16.90
C LYS A 70 -37.49 5.73 17.17
N THR A 71 -37.44 4.95 18.25
CA THR A 71 -36.25 4.15 18.59
C THR A 71 -35.99 3.03 17.59
N ILE A 72 -37.04 2.36 17.09
CA ILE A 72 -36.92 1.34 16.05
C ILE A 72 -36.39 1.95 14.75
N GLU A 73 -36.95 3.07 14.31
CA GLU A 73 -36.48 3.78 13.11
C GLU A 73 -35.00 4.22 13.24
N GLN A 74 -34.60 4.72 14.42
CA GLN A 74 -33.19 5.05 14.67
C GLN A 74 -32.28 3.83 14.63
N LEU A 75 -32.73 2.70 15.20
CA LEU A 75 -31.97 1.44 15.20
C LEU A 75 -31.81 0.88 13.79
N GLU A 76 -32.86 0.91 12.96
CA GLU A 76 -32.80 0.50 11.56
C GLU A 76 -31.81 1.36 10.77
N ARG A 77 -31.88 2.69 10.91
CA ARG A 77 -30.89 3.60 10.30
C ARG A 77 -29.46 3.32 10.75
N ALA A 78 -29.25 2.99 12.02
CA ALA A 78 -27.94 2.64 12.55
C ALA A 78 -27.42 1.32 11.95
N ARG A 79 -28.29 0.32 11.79
CA ARG A 79 -27.97 -0.96 11.14
C ARG A 79 -27.63 -0.78 9.66
N ASP A 80 -28.38 0.03 8.93
CA ASP A 80 -28.10 0.30 7.52
C ASP A 80 -26.74 0.99 7.32
N ARG A 81 -26.42 1.95 8.20
CA ARG A 81 -25.10 2.59 8.21
C ARG A 81 -23.99 1.59 8.52
N LEU A 82 -24.18 0.72 9.51
CA LEU A 82 -23.21 -0.32 9.84
C LEU A 82 -22.96 -1.23 8.64
N ARG A 83 -24.03 -1.69 7.98
CA ARG A 83 -23.94 -2.53 6.79
C ARG A 83 -23.20 -1.83 5.63
N LYS A 84 -23.44 -0.53 5.44
CA LYS A 84 -22.70 0.26 4.43
C LYS A 84 -21.20 0.29 4.74
N VAL A 85 -20.85 0.56 5.99
CA VAL A 85 -19.45 0.61 6.44
C VAL A 85 -18.79 -0.76 6.32
N GLU A 86 -19.48 -1.85 6.63
CA GLU A 86 -18.96 -3.22 6.45
C GLU A 86 -18.62 -3.50 4.99
N ILE A 87 -19.51 -3.17 4.06
CA ILE A 87 -19.27 -3.34 2.61
C ILE A 87 -18.08 -2.50 2.16
N GLU A 88 -18.02 -1.22 2.53
CA GLU A 88 -16.89 -0.33 2.20
C GLU A 88 -15.58 -0.87 2.76
N THR A 89 -15.58 -1.36 4.00
CA THR A 89 -14.38 -1.92 4.64
C THR A 89 -13.90 -3.18 3.94
N ASP A 90 -14.81 -4.05 3.50
CA ASP A 90 -14.47 -5.24 2.71
C ASP A 90 -13.92 -4.87 1.32
N GLU A 91 -14.47 -3.84 0.68
CA GLU A 91 -13.97 -3.30 -0.57
C GLU A 91 -12.55 -2.73 -0.41
N TYR A 92 -12.32 -1.91 0.62
CA TYR A 92 -10.99 -1.39 0.96
C TYR A 92 -10.00 -2.54 1.21
N ARG A 93 -10.41 -3.59 1.89
CA ARG A 93 -9.57 -4.75 2.17
C ARG A 93 -9.19 -5.48 0.88
N ILE A 94 -10.17 -5.76 0.01
CA ILE A 94 -9.93 -6.43 -1.27
C ILE A 94 -9.04 -5.58 -2.19
N ASN A 95 -9.34 -4.28 -2.31
CA ASN A 95 -8.54 -3.38 -3.13
C ASN A 95 -7.11 -3.27 -2.60
N GLY A 96 -6.94 -3.10 -1.28
CA GLY A 96 -5.63 -3.03 -0.65
C GLY A 96 -4.79 -4.30 -0.89
N TYR A 97 -5.38 -5.49 -0.77
CA TYR A 97 -4.67 -6.74 -1.11
C TYR A 97 -4.28 -6.81 -2.58
N SER A 98 -5.16 -6.39 -3.50
CA SER A 98 -4.84 -6.37 -4.93
C SER A 98 -3.75 -5.34 -5.28
N GLU A 99 -3.74 -4.19 -4.63
CA GLU A 99 -2.70 -3.17 -4.82
C GLU A 99 -1.34 -3.66 -4.33
N ILE A 100 -1.29 -4.27 -3.14
CA ILE A 100 -0.06 -4.84 -2.59
C ILE A 100 0.52 -5.92 -3.51
N GLU A 101 -0.29 -6.85 -4.02
CA GLU A 101 0.21 -7.89 -4.93
C GLU A 101 0.67 -7.28 -6.28
N ARG A 102 0.01 -6.23 -6.77
CA ARG A 102 0.45 -5.51 -7.96
C ARG A 102 1.79 -4.79 -7.74
N GLU A 103 1.94 -4.08 -6.63
CA GLU A 103 3.18 -3.38 -6.28
C GLU A 103 4.34 -4.35 -6.08
N LYS A 104 4.11 -5.48 -5.41
CA LYS A 104 5.08 -6.55 -5.26
C LYS A 104 5.55 -7.09 -6.62
N ALA A 105 4.62 -7.36 -7.55
CA ALA A 105 4.97 -7.81 -8.90
C ALA A 105 5.78 -6.73 -9.65
N ASN A 106 5.39 -5.47 -9.56
CA ASN A 106 6.11 -4.35 -10.17
C ASN A 106 7.52 -4.21 -9.61
N LEU A 107 7.68 -4.33 -8.29
CA LEU A 107 8.98 -4.25 -7.61
C LEU A 107 9.90 -5.40 -8.04
N ILE A 108 9.36 -6.62 -8.12
CA ILE A 108 10.10 -7.79 -8.62
C ILE A 108 10.58 -7.53 -10.06
N ASN A 109 9.68 -7.10 -10.95
CA ASN A 109 10.03 -6.82 -12.34
C ASN A 109 11.10 -5.71 -12.46
N ALA A 110 10.95 -4.61 -11.74
CA ALA A 110 11.93 -3.52 -11.72
C ALA A 110 13.30 -3.98 -11.19
N THR A 111 13.31 -4.89 -10.21
CA THR A 111 14.53 -5.49 -9.66
C THR A 111 15.21 -6.39 -10.70
N TYR A 112 14.43 -7.21 -11.42
CA TYR A 112 14.97 -8.03 -12.51
C TYR A 112 15.56 -7.19 -13.64
N GLU A 113 14.86 -6.15 -14.09
CA GLU A 113 15.38 -5.22 -15.11
C GLU A 113 16.68 -4.55 -14.65
N SER A 114 16.75 -4.14 -13.38
CA SER A 114 17.96 -3.53 -12.81
C SER A 114 19.12 -4.51 -12.77
N LEU A 115 18.85 -5.78 -12.46
CA LEU A 115 19.85 -6.85 -12.43
C LEU A 115 20.38 -7.16 -13.83
N GLU A 116 19.50 -7.23 -14.83
CA GLU A 116 19.88 -7.44 -16.23
C GLU A 116 20.75 -6.29 -16.75
N ARG A 117 20.39 -5.04 -16.45
CA ARG A 117 21.22 -3.87 -16.79
C ARG A 117 22.60 -3.94 -16.14
N LEU A 118 22.68 -4.36 -14.88
CA LEU A 118 23.94 -4.52 -14.16
C LEU A 118 24.81 -5.64 -14.79
N GLU A 119 24.20 -6.74 -15.20
CA GLU A 119 24.89 -7.84 -15.88
C GLU A 119 25.46 -7.39 -17.23
N ASN A 120 24.66 -6.67 -18.02
CA ASN A 120 25.12 -6.09 -19.28
C ASN A 120 26.29 -5.12 -19.07
N TYR A 121 26.19 -4.22 -18.09
CA TYR A 121 27.28 -3.29 -17.75
C TYR A 121 28.57 -4.02 -17.33
N LYS A 122 28.45 -5.09 -16.54
CA LYS A 122 29.59 -5.92 -16.14
C LYS A 122 30.24 -6.58 -17.36
N ASN A 123 29.43 -7.10 -18.29
CA ASN A 123 29.93 -7.73 -19.51
C ASN A 123 30.68 -6.74 -20.40
N GLU A 124 30.14 -5.52 -20.58
CA GLU A 124 30.82 -4.44 -21.31
C GLU A 124 32.13 -4.03 -20.65
N THR A 125 32.13 -3.89 -19.32
CA THR A 125 33.34 -3.55 -18.54
C THR A 125 34.41 -4.63 -18.68
N LEU A 126 34.02 -5.90 -18.60
CA LEU A 126 34.94 -7.03 -18.78
C LEU A 126 35.57 -6.99 -20.17
N HIS A 127 34.78 -6.79 -21.22
CA HIS A 127 35.26 -6.69 -22.58
C HIS A 127 36.25 -5.52 -22.76
N PHE A 128 35.93 -4.35 -22.18
CA PHE A 128 36.82 -3.19 -22.20
C PHE A 128 38.18 -3.48 -21.52
N GLU A 129 38.15 -4.08 -20.32
CA GLU A 129 39.38 -4.42 -19.60
C GLU A 129 40.18 -5.53 -20.31
N GLN A 130 39.53 -6.50 -20.95
CA GLN A 130 40.19 -7.47 -21.81
C GLN A 130 40.92 -6.79 -22.97
N GLN A 131 40.25 -5.88 -23.68
CA GLN A 131 40.86 -5.16 -24.80
C GLN A 131 42.02 -4.28 -24.31
N ARG A 132 41.86 -3.64 -23.16
CA ARG A 132 42.91 -2.84 -22.52
C ARG A 132 44.12 -3.70 -22.16
N ALA A 133 43.91 -4.89 -21.59
CA ALA A 133 44.98 -5.83 -21.26
C ALA A 133 45.71 -6.32 -22.52
N ILE A 134 44.97 -6.71 -23.56
CA ILE A 134 45.52 -7.11 -24.86
C ILE A 134 46.40 -6.00 -25.45
N ASN A 135 45.90 -4.76 -25.47
CA ASN A 135 46.65 -3.63 -26.01
C ASN A 135 47.92 -3.34 -25.22
N LYS A 136 47.88 -3.44 -23.88
CA LYS A 136 49.08 -3.30 -23.04
C LYS A 136 50.11 -4.38 -23.33
N VAL A 137 49.68 -5.64 -23.45
CA VAL A 137 50.58 -6.76 -23.79
C VAL A 137 51.18 -6.54 -25.18
N ARG A 138 50.37 -6.19 -26.18
CA ARG A 138 50.83 -5.90 -27.54
C ARG A 138 51.89 -4.80 -27.57
N GLN A 139 51.68 -3.71 -26.83
CA GLN A 139 52.66 -2.62 -26.73
C GLN A 139 53.97 -3.07 -26.09
N ARG A 140 53.92 -3.86 -25.01
CA ARG A 140 55.13 -4.40 -24.37
C ARG A 140 55.90 -5.33 -25.30
N VAL A 141 55.21 -6.28 -25.94
CA VAL A 141 55.82 -7.21 -26.90
C VAL A 141 56.46 -6.44 -28.06
N PHE A 142 55.79 -5.40 -28.57
CA PHE A 142 56.33 -4.55 -29.62
C PHE A 142 57.60 -3.80 -29.17
N GLN A 143 57.59 -3.22 -27.97
CA GLN A 143 58.76 -2.53 -27.41
C GLN A 143 59.93 -3.49 -27.21
N GLU A 144 59.68 -4.69 -26.71
CA GLU A 144 60.69 -5.72 -26.50
C GLU A 144 61.29 -6.20 -27.83
N ALA A 145 60.44 -6.44 -28.84
CA ALA A 145 60.88 -6.79 -30.20
C ALA A 145 61.72 -5.67 -30.84
N LEU A 146 61.34 -4.40 -30.67
CA LEU A 146 62.12 -3.25 -31.15
C LEU A 146 63.48 -3.15 -30.46
N GLN A 147 63.54 -3.33 -29.13
CA GLN A 147 64.81 -3.33 -28.39
C GLN A 147 65.71 -4.49 -28.84
N GLY A 148 65.16 -5.69 -29.04
CA GLY A 148 65.89 -6.84 -29.56
C GLY A 148 66.42 -6.63 -30.99
N ALA A 149 65.59 -6.07 -31.87
CA ALA A 149 65.99 -5.70 -33.23
C ALA A 149 67.11 -4.64 -33.22
N LEU A 150 66.99 -3.61 -32.38
CA LEU A 150 68.01 -2.57 -32.23
C LEU A 150 69.33 -3.14 -31.68
N GLY A 151 69.27 -4.03 -30.69
CA GLY A 151 70.45 -4.73 -30.17
C GLY A 151 71.15 -5.58 -31.24
N THR A 152 70.39 -6.28 -32.07
CA THR A 152 70.90 -7.08 -33.20
C THR A 152 71.49 -6.19 -34.29
N LEU A 153 70.79 -5.11 -34.65
CA LEU A 153 71.28 -4.16 -35.65
C LEU A 153 72.60 -3.55 -35.21
N ASN A 154 72.71 -3.17 -33.94
CA ASN A 154 73.92 -2.56 -33.39
C ASN A 154 75.12 -3.54 -33.35
N SER A 155 74.88 -4.85 -33.21
CA SER A 155 75.94 -5.86 -33.26
C SER A 155 76.33 -6.27 -34.68
N CYS A 156 75.43 -6.14 -35.66
CA CYS A 156 75.67 -6.44 -37.08
C CYS A 156 76.15 -5.24 -37.92
N LEU A 157 76.14 -4.02 -37.37
CA LEU A 157 76.48 -2.78 -38.06
C LEU A 157 77.96 -2.75 -38.45
N ASN A 158 78.27 -3.18 -39.68
CA ASN A 158 79.60 -3.11 -40.28
C ASN A 158 79.57 -2.21 -41.53
N SER A 159 80.75 -1.88 -42.07
CA SER A 159 80.87 -0.94 -43.19
C SER A 159 80.09 -1.38 -44.45
N ASP A 160 79.96 -2.69 -44.71
CA ASP A 160 79.19 -3.23 -45.84
C ASP A 160 77.67 -3.04 -45.65
N LEU A 161 77.16 -3.37 -44.46
CA LEU A 161 75.74 -3.20 -44.13
C LEU A 161 75.34 -1.71 -44.12
N HIS A 162 76.21 -0.82 -43.61
CA HIS A 162 76.01 0.63 -43.70
C HIS A 162 75.89 1.11 -45.14
N PHE A 163 76.83 0.71 -46.02
CA PHE A 163 76.84 1.14 -47.41
C PHE A 163 75.58 0.67 -48.17
N ARG A 164 75.18 -0.60 -47.98
CA ARG A 164 73.95 -1.15 -48.57
C ARG A 164 72.70 -0.40 -48.08
N THR A 165 72.63 -0.10 -46.78
CA THR A 165 71.49 0.61 -46.18
C THR A 165 71.38 2.05 -46.71
N ILE A 166 72.49 2.78 -46.79
CA ILE A 166 72.52 4.15 -47.34
C ILE A 166 72.09 4.14 -48.81
N SER A 167 72.64 3.22 -49.60
CA SER A 167 72.29 3.10 -51.02
C SER A 167 70.79 2.80 -51.22
N ALA A 168 70.23 1.89 -50.41
CA ALA A 168 68.80 1.58 -50.44
C ALA A 168 67.93 2.78 -50.04
N ASN A 169 68.30 3.52 -48.99
CA ASN A 169 67.55 4.71 -48.57
C ASN A 169 67.58 5.82 -49.63
N ILE A 170 68.73 6.03 -50.32
CA ILE A 170 68.82 6.98 -51.43
C ILE A 170 67.90 6.58 -52.59
N ALA A 171 67.89 5.29 -52.95
CA ALA A 171 67.00 4.78 -54.00
C ALA A 171 65.51 4.95 -53.65
N ILE A 172 65.14 4.70 -52.39
CA ILE A 172 63.76 4.92 -51.90
C ILE A 172 63.39 6.41 -51.98
N LEU A 173 64.29 7.31 -51.55
CA LEU A 173 64.04 8.75 -51.59
C LEU A 173 63.84 9.25 -53.03
N GLY A 174 64.69 8.81 -53.97
CA GLY A 174 64.54 9.14 -55.38
C GLY A 174 63.20 8.64 -55.96
N ALA A 175 62.79 7.42 -55.61
CA ALA A 175 61.49 6.89 -56.02
C ALA A 175 60.30 7.65 -55.39
N MET A 176 60.45 8.18 -54.17
CA MET A 176 59.41 9.02 -53.56
C MET A 176 59.29 10.39 -54.25
N GLU A 177 60.40 10.97 -54.70
CA GLU A 177 60.40 12.22 -55.47
C GLU A 177 59.74 12.02 -56.85
N GLU A 178 60.01 10.90 -57.54
CA GLU A 178 59.36 10.56 -58.83
C GLU A 178 57.85 10.28 -58.73
N ILE A 179 57.32 9.96 -57.55
CA ILE A 179 55.87 9.75 -57.32
C ILE A 179 55.14 11.07 -57.05
N ILE A 180 55.86 12.11 -56.63
CA ILE A 180 55.31 13.40 -56.21
C ILE A 180 55.28 14.41 -57.38
N ASP A 181 56.07 14.21 -58.42
CA ASP A 181 56.02 14.93 -59.72
C ASP A 181 55.00 14.31 -60.71
#